data_AF-A0A8J3J452-F1
#
_entry.id   AF-A0A8J3J452-F1
#
_cell.length_a   1.000
_cell.length_b   1.000
_cell.length_c   1.000
_cell.angle_alpha   90.00
_cell.angle_beta   90.00
_cell.angle_gamma   90.00
#
_symmetry.space_group_name_H-M   'P 1'
#
loop_
_entity.id
_entity.type
_entity.pdbx_description
1 polymer ?
#
loop_
_entity_poly.entity_id
_entity_poly.type
_entity_poly.pdbx_seq_one_letter_code
_entity_poly.pdbx_strand_id
1 'polypeptide(L)'
;MAELSETFKRLEQDPQGGSQYLLHQLETFFLPLLTELDAILDKRLVRTFLQCLVAIIRLRNNPQALWPSELGSYLEGYDGYASSAAAGTKRVGKLLRSVKWTVGLIDRSLLEKADKEVTKLKGQRKRILCLWDGNVVEKVESEKLEGLCPVLSSKAKRRGRTKRGLVFNWPALRRCG
;
A
#
# COMPACT_ATOMS: atom_id res chain seq x y z
N MET A 1 -2.66 25.08 0.16
CA MET A 1 -3.44 24.97 1.40
C MET A 1 -4.95 25.05 1.12
N ALA A 2 -5.49 26.18 0.64
CA ALA A 2 -6.90 26.30 0.27
C ALA A 2 -7.32 25.35 -0.86
N GLU A 3 -6.51 25.24 -1.92
CA GLU A 3 -6.75 24.36 -3.07
C GLU A 3 -6.74 22.86 -2.73
N LEU A 4 -5.85 22.44 -1.82
CA LEU A 4 -5.83 21.06 -1.34
C LEU A 4 -7.11 20.80 -0.53
N SER A 5 -7.41 21.67 0.44
CA SER A 5 -8.67 21.63 1.20
C SER A 5 -9.92 21.63 0.31
N GLU A 6 -9.91 22.31 -0.84
CA GLU A 6 -11.05 22.39 -1.75
C GLU A 6 -11.15 21.16 -2.67
N THR A 7 -10.02 20.58 -3.08
CA THR A 7 -10.01 19.25 -3.71
C THR A 7 -10.43 18.13 -2.76
N PHE A 8 -10.18 18.29 -1.45
CA PHE A 8 -10.63 17.41 -0.39
C PHE A 8 -12.12 17.62 -0.08
N LYS A 9 -12.62 18.87 -0.12
CA LYS A 9 -14.06 19.17 -0.05
C LYS A 9 -14.88 18.50 -1.14
N ARG A 10 -14.30 18.30 -2.32
CA ARG A 10 -14.96 17.58 -3.42
C ARG A 10 -14.96 16.05 -3.23
N LEU A 11 -14.08 15.51 -2.40
CA LEU A 11 -14.13 14.10 -1.96
C LEU A 11 -15.20 13.86 -0.87
N GLU A 12 -15.81 14.92 -0.31
CA GLU A 12 -16.74 14.85 0.83
C GLU A 12 -18.15 14.34 0.49
N GLN A 13 -18.55 14.17 -0.78
CA GLN A 13 -19.93 13.83 -1.11
C GLN A 13 -20.14 12.30 -1.24
N ASP A 14 -20.53 11.64 -0.15
CA ASP A 14 -21.01 10.25 -0.10
C ASP A 14 -22.28 10.16 0.78
N PRO A 15 -23.42 9.62 0.30
CA PRO A 15 -24.66 9.44 1.06
C PRO A 15 -24.58 8.48 2.26
N GLN A 16 -23.48 7.73 2.47
CA GLN A 16 -23.35 6.71 3.52
C GLN A 16 -22.52 7.11 4.77
N GLY A 17 -21.94 8.33 4.83
CA GLY A 17 -21.32 8.92 6.04
C GLY A 17 -20.02 8.29 6.59
N GLY A 18 -19.91 6.96 6.64
CA GLY A 18 -18.74 6.25 7.21
C GLY A 18 -17.46 6.35 6.38
N SER A 19 -17.58 6.64 5.07
CA SER A 19 -16.45 6.87 4.15
C SER A 19 -15.73 8.17 4.47
N GLN A 20 -16.52 9.19 4.80
CA GLN A 20 -16.08 10.57 4.98
C GLN A 20 -15.25 10.72 6.25
N TYR A 21 -15.72 10.13 7.35
CA TYR A 21 -14.99 10.14 8.61
C TYR A 21 -13.61 9.46 8.47
N LEU A 22 -13.57 8.29 7.82
CA LEU A 22 -12.31 7.58 7.59
C LEU A 22 -11.35 8.39 6.72
N LEU A 23 -11.85 9.01 5.65
CA LEU A 23 -11.06 9.86 4.77
C LEU A 23 -10.46 11.05 5.56
N HIS A 24 -11.27 11.76 6.35
CA HIS A 24 -10.78 12.88 7.16
C HIS A 24 -9.72 12.46 8.20
N GLN A 25 -9.90 11.31 8.83
CA GLN A 25 -8.91 10.75 9.76
C GLN A 25 -7.60 10.42 9.05
N LEU A 26 -7.68 9.79 7.87
CA LEU A 26 -6.50 9.47 7.07
C LEU A 26 -5.80 10.73 6.56
N GLU A 27 -6.53 11.75 6.13
CA GLU A 27 -5.99 13.04 5.72
C GLU A 27 -5.22 13.69 6.85
N THR A 28 -5.85 13.81 8.03
CA THR A 28 -5.20 14.40 9.20
C THR A 28 -3.97 13.59 9.62
N PHE A 29 -4.05 12.26 9.53
CA PHE A 29 -2.95 11.39 9.90
C PHE A 29 -1.77 11.50 8.93
N PHE A 30 -2.03 11.50 7.63
CA PHE A 30 -1.03 11.48 6.55
C PHE A 30 -0.71 12.87 5.98
N LEU A 31 -1.26 13.96 6.53
CA LEU A 31 -1.07 15.31 6.00
C LEU A 31 0.40 15.65 5.67
N PRO A 32 1.41 15.35 6.54
CA PRO A 32 2.81 15.63 6.21
C PRO A 32 3.28 14.87 4.96
N LEU A 33 2.93 13.58 4.86
CA LEU A 33 3.26 12.75 3.71
C LEU A 33 2.54 13.27 2.44
N LEU A 34 1.27 13.60 2.54
CA LEU A 34 0.48 14.09 1.41
C LEU A 34 1.04 15.41 0.87
N THR A 35 1.54 16.30 1.74
CA THR A 35 2.20 17.54 1.30
C THR A 35 3.52 17.30 0.56
N GLU A 36 4.32 16.33 1.01
CA GLU A 36 5.54 15.94 0.28
C GLU A 36 5.22 15.29 -1.06
N LEU A 37 4.19 14.43 -1.09
CA LEU A 37 3.73 13.79 -2.32
C LEU A 37 3.16 14.80 -3.31
N ASP A 38 2.44 15.84 -2.88
CA ASP A 38 1.90 16.90 -3.75
C ASP A 38 2.99 17.76 -4.40
N ALA A 39 4.17 17.88 -3.76
CA ALA A 39 5.30 18.59 -4.34
C ALA A 39 5.97 17.82 -5.50
N ILE A 40 5.87 16.49 -5.52
CA ILE A 40 6.60 15.63 -6.47
C ILE A 40 5.67 14.91 -7.46
N LEU A 41 4.43 14.62 -7.08
CA LEU A 41 3.43 13.95 -7.91
C LEU A 41 2.39 14.94 -8.45
N ASP A 42 1.71 14.54 -9.52
CA ASP A 42 0.51 15.22 -9.96
C ASP A 42 -0.60 15.06 -8.91
N LYS A 43 -1.33 16.13 -8.61
CA LYS A 43 -2.51 16.16 -7.73
C LYS A 43 -3.45 14.98 -7.92
N ARG A 44 -3.66 14.54 -9.17
CA ARG A 44 -4.52 13.38 -9.50
C ARG A 44 -3.99 12.06 -8.91
N LEU A 45 -2.67 11.89 -8.87
CA LEU A 45 -2.03 10.71 -8.27
C LEU A 45 -2.04 10.77 -6.75
N VAL A 46 -1.87 11.95 -6.15
CA VAL A 46 -2.00 12.15 -4.70
C VAL A 46 -3.42 11.82 -4.23
N ARG A 47 -4.44 12.28 -4.97
CA ARG A 47 -5.85 11.89 -4.74
C ARG A 47 -6.03 10.38 -4.83
N THR A 48 -5.48 9.76 -5.87
CA THR A 48 -5.54 8.31 -6.09
C THR A 48 -4.91 7.55 -4.92
N PHE A 49 -3.78 8.03 -4.38
CA PHE A 49 -3.11 7.43 -3.22
C PHE A 49 -4.03 7.36 -1.99
N LEU A 50 -4.67 8.48 -1.64
CA LEU A 50 -5.59 8.52 -0.51
C LEU A 50 -6.82 7.63 -0.73
N GLN A 51 -7.38 7.64 -1.95
CA GLN A 51 -8.50 6.76 -2.30
C GLN A 51 -8.13 5.28 -2.18
N CYS A 52 -6.92 4.89 -2.57
CA CYS A 52 -6.42 3.53 -2.36
C CYS A 52 -6.38 3.16 -0.87
N LEU A 53 -5.92 4.06 0.01
CA LEU A 53 -5.89 3.79 1.47
C LEU A 53 -7.29 3.56 2.04
N VAL A 54 -8.26 4.39 1.64
CA VAL A 54 -9.67 4.24 2.04
C VAL A 54 -10.22 2.90 1.57
N ALA A 55 -9.99 2.53 0.30
CA ALA A 55 -10.45 1.27 -0.26
C ALA A 55 -9.80 0.06 0.45
N ILE A 56 -8.50 0.10 0.69
CA ILE A 56 -7.75 -0.97 1.39
C ILE A 56 -8.30 -1.19 2.80
N ILE A 57 -8.55 -0.12 3.57
CA ILE A 57 -9.06 -0.25 4.95
C ILE A 57 -10.50 -0.77 4.96
N ARG A 58 -11.34 -0.29 4.04
CA ARG A 58 -12.73 -0.76 3.91
C ARG A 58 -12.80 -2.23 3.56
N LEU A 59 -11.95 -2.65 2.65
CA LEU A 59 -11.94 -3.99 2.09
C LEU A 59 -10.91 -4.88 2.77
N ARG A 60 -10.45 -4.53 3.98
CA ARG A 60 -9.40 -5.25 4.71
C ARG A 60 -9.72 -6.73 4.94
N ASN A 61 -11.00 -7.09 4.95
CA ASN A 61 -11.47 -8.46 5.14
C ASN A 61 -11.60 -9.24 3.82
N ASN A 62 -11.42 -8.58 2.67
CA ASN A 62 -11.49 -9.20 1.34
C ASN A 62 -10.09 -9.29 0.72
N PRO A 63 -9.48 -10.48 0.62
CA PRO A 63 -8.14 -10.63 0.06
C PRO A 63 -8.06 -10.24 -1.43
N GLN A 64 -9.17 -10.33 -2.17
CA GLN A 64 -9.22 -9.98 -3.60
C GLN A 64 -9.20 -8.46 -3.81
N ALA A 65 -9.54 -7.67 -2.79
CA ALA A 65 -9.58 -6.22 -2.89
C ALA A 65 -8.21 -5.56 -3.09
N LEU A 66 -7.12 -6.28 -2.81
CA LEU A 66 -5.76 -5.83 -3.11
C LEU A 66 -5.35 -6.06 -4.56
N TRP A 67 -6.17 -6.76 -5.37
CA TRP A 67 -5.90 -6.90 -6.79
C TRP A 67 -6.05 -5.55 -7.48
N PRO A 68 -5.09 -5.09 -8.30
CA PRO A 68 -5.16 -3.75 -8.90
C PRO A 68 -6.43 -3.50 -9.73
N SER A 69 -7.01 -4.55 -10.33
CA SER A 69 -8.28 -4.48 -11.07
C SER A 69 -9.47 -4.25 -10.15
N GLU A 70 -9.54 -4.97 -9.03
CA GLU A 70 -10.56 -4.82 -8.00
C GLU A 70 -10.39 -3.49 -7.27
N LEU A 71 -9.19 -3.20 -6.77
CA LEU A 71 -8.87 -1.92 -6.15
C LEU A 71 -9.24 -0.74 -7.07
N GLY A 72 -8.94 -0.88 -8.37
CA GLY A 72 -9.30 0.09 -9.40
C GLY A 72 -10.80 0.27 -9.61
N SER A 73 -11.62 -0.78 -9.43
CA SER A 73 -13.09 -0.67 -9.46
C SER A 73 -13.62 0.09 -8.25
N TYR A 74 -12.98 -0.04 -7.08
CA TYR A 74 -13.33 0.72 -5.87
C TYR A 74 -12.83 2.17 -5.86
N LEU A 75 -12.01 2.57 -6.84
CA LEU A 75 -11.59 3.96 -7.04
C LEU A 75 -12.60 4.78 -7.88
N GLU A 76 -13.74 4.20 -8.23
CA GLU A 76 -14.87 4.95 -8.75
C GLU A 76 -15.24 6.03 -7.73
N GLY A 77 -14.90 7.26 -8.08
CA GLY A 77 -15.23 8.41 -7.26
C GLY A 77 -16.70 8.77 -7.46
N TYR A 78 -17.31 9.21 -6.38
CA TYR A 78 -18.58 9.94 -6.31
C TYR A 78 -18.70 11.16 -7.25
N ASP A 79 -17.61 11.57 -7.92
CA ASP A 79 -17.58 12.66 -8.92
C ASP A 79 -17.50 12.17 -10.40
N GLY A 80 -17.79 10.89 -10.68
CA GLY A 80 -17.91 10.38 -12.06
C GLY A 80 -16.61 10.26 -12.88
N TYR A 81 -15.42 10.45 -12.29
CA TYR A 81 -14.15 10.48 -13.04
C TYR A 81 -13.48 9.11 -13.26
N ALA A 82 -14.08 8.02 -12.78
CA ALA A 82 -13.84 6.71 -13.37
C ALA A 82 -15.19 6.13 -13.76
N SER A 83 -15.60 6.35 -15.00
CA SER A 83 -16.79 5.71 -15.57
C SER A 83 -16.57 4.20 -15.81
N SER A 84 -15.44 3.63 -15.37
CA SER A 84 -15.07 2.24 -15.54
C SER A 84 -13.90 1.84 -14.63
N ALA A 85 -13.97 0.64 -14.06
CA ALA A 85 -12.89 -0.05 -13.36
C ALA A 85 -11.54 -0.06 -14.12
N ALA A 86 -11.56 -0.07 -15.46
CA ALA A 86 -10.34 -0.02 -16.28
C ALA A 86 -9.57 1.30 -16.12
N ALA A 87 -10.28 2.42 -15.97
CA ALA A 87 -9.66 3.73 -15.76
C ALA A 87 -9.04 3.83 -14.36
N GLY A 88 -9.72 3.32 -13.33
CA GLY A 88 -9.18 3.21 -11.97
C GLY A 88 -7.93 2.35 -11.92
N THR A 89 -7.96 1.18 -12.55
CA THR A 89 -6.80 0.27 -12.65
C THR A 89 -5.59 0.95 -13.29
N LYS A 90 -5.80 1.72 -14.37
CA LYS A 90 -4.72 2.49 -15.01
C LYS A 90 -4.14 3.55 -14.08
N ARG A 91 -4.97 4.24 -13.29
CA ARG A 91 -4.53 5.24 -12.30
C ARG A 91 -3.70 4.59 -11.18
N VAL A 92 -4.18 3.50 -10.59
CA VAL A 92 -3.42 2.72 -9.59
C VAL A 92 -2.08 2.28 -10.17
N GLY A 93 -2.08 1.72 -11.39
CA GLY A 93 -0.86 1.30 -12.06
C GLY A 93 0.11 2.46 -12.31
N LYS A 94 -0.38 3.64 -12.67
CA LYS A 94 0.45 4.85 -12.86
C LYS A 94 1.03 5.33 -11.53
N LEU A 95 0.27 5.29 -10.44
CA LEU A 95 0.76 5.62 -9.10
C LEU A 95 1.89 4.68 -8.69
N LEU A 96 1.67 3.36 -8.73
CA LEU A 96 2.63 2.35 -8.29
C LEU A 96 3.92 2.31 -9.12
N ARG A 97 3.84 2.62 -10.42
CA ARG A 97 5.02 2.65 -11.31
C ARG A 97 5.72 4.01 -11.39
N SER A 98 5.21 5.03 -10.71
CA SER A 98 5.80 6.36 -10.75
C SER A 98 7.16 6.36 -10.05
N VAL A 99 8.23 6.61 -10.79
CA VAL A 99 9.61 6.73 -10.26
C VAL A 99 9.82 7.94 -9.36
N LYS A 100 8.87 8.89 -9.35
CA LYS A 100 8.98 10.15 -8.60
C LYS A 100 8.84 9.98 -7.09
N TRP A 101 8.34 8.84 -6.63
CA TRP A 101 8.15 8.57 -5.21
C TRP A 101 8.63 7.16 -4.89
N THR A 102 8.99 6.92 -3.64
CA THR A 102 9.52 5.63 -3.17
C THR A 102 8.92 5.29 -1.82
N VAL A 103 9.01 4.02 -1.43
CA VAL A 103 8.59 3.55 -0.09
C VAL A 103 9.31 4.30 1.04
N GLY A 104 10.54 4.76 0.80
CA GLY A 104 11.31 5.51 1.80
C GLY A 104 10.66 6.83 2.23
N LEU A 105 9.78 7.42 1.41
CA LEU A 105 8.98 8.58 1.83
C LEU A 105 7.93 8.20 2.88
N ILE A 106 7.30 7.04 2.72
CA ILE A 106 6.36 6.49 3.72
C ILE A 106 7.13 6.20 5.01
N ASP A 107 8.25 5.49 4.91
CA ASP A 107 9.05 5.10 6.08
C ASP A 107 9.52 6.33 6.87
N ARG A 108 10.08 7.33 6.19
CA ARG A 108 10.51 8.58 6.81
C ARG A 108 9.35 9.27 7.53
N SER A 109 8.21 9.43 6.85
CA SER A 109 7.06 10.11 7.42
C SER A 109 6.51 9.39 8.67
N LEU A 110 6.45 8.06 8.64
CA LEU A 110 6.01 7.25 9.78
C LEU A 110 7.02 7.29 10.94
N LEU A 111 8.32 7.26 10.66
CA LEU A 111 9.38 7.39 11.66
C LEU A 111 9.35 8.75 12.34
N GLU A 112 9.25 9.85 11.58
CA GLU A 112 9.14 11.20 12.16
C GLU A 112 7.90 11.35 13.05
N LYS A 113 6.80 10.70 12.68
CA LYS A 113 5.58 10.68 13.50
C LYS A 113 5.78 9.87 14.78
N ALA A 114 6.47 8.73 14.70
CA ALA A 114 6.83 7.93 15.87
C ALA A 114 7.75 8.70 16.82
N ASP A 115 8.75 9.43 16.30
CA ASP A 115 9.66 10.26 17.10
C ASP A 115 8.94 11.37 17.85
N LYS A 116 7.95 12.01 17.21
CA LYS A 116 7.08 13.01 17.84
C LYS A 116 6.28 12.41 19.00
N GLU A 117 5.70 11.22 18.81
CA GLU A 117 4.94 10.55 19.87
C GLU A 117 5.85 10.09 21.02
N VAL A 118 7.04 9.57 20.72
CA VAL A 118 8.06 9.21 21.72
C VAL A 118 8.46 10.44 22.55
N THR A 119 8.73 11.58 21.89
CA THR A 119 9.10 12.83 22.58
C THR A 119 7.98 13.31 23.51
N LYS A 120 6.73 13.24 23.05
CA LYS A 120 5.55 13.56 23.85
C LYS A 120 5.39 12.64 25.05
N LEU A 121 5.53 11.33 24.89
CA LEU A 121 5.44 10.36 25.99
C LEU A 121 6.57 10.52 27.01
N LYS A 122 7.79 10.85 26.55
CA LYS A 122 8.91 11.22 27.43
C LYS A 122 8.58 12.45 28.27
N GLY A 123 8.01 13.48 27.66
CA GLY A 123 7.55 14.68 28.37
C GLY A 123 6.49 14.38 29.45
N GLN A 124 5.64 13.39 29.20
CA GLN A 124 4.63 12.90 30.16
C GLN A 124 5.19 11.94 31.21
N ARG A 125 6.51 11.67 31.22
CA ARG A 125 7.18 10.68 32.09
C ARG A 125 6.56 9.27 32.02
N LYS A 126 5.97 8.91 30.88
CA LYS A 126 5.42 7.58 30.66
C LYS A 126 6.54 6.63 30.22
N ARG A 127 6.43 5.37 30.63
CA ARG A 127 7.31 4.30 30.15
C ARG A 127 6.98 4.01 28.68
N ILE A 128 8.00 3.98 27.83
CA ILE A 128 7.87 3.71 26.39
C ILE A 128 8.40 2.30 26.14
N LEU A 129 7.64 1.50 25.40
CA LEU A 129 8.02 0.15 24.99
C LEU A 129 8.21 0.13 23.47
N CYS A 130 9.35 -0.37 23.01
CA CYS A 130 9.60 -0.62 21.60
C CYS A 130 9.47 -2.13 21.36
N LEU A 131 8.44 -2.52 20.62
CA LEU A 131 8.25 -3.91 20.22
C LEU A 131 9.07 -4.15 18.95
N TRP A 132 10.04 -5.06 19.04
CA TRP A 132 10.86 -5.48 17.90
C TRP A 132 10.43 -6.87 17.46
N ASP A 133 9.84 -6.96 16.27
CA ASP A 133 9.41 -8.21 15.65
C ASP A 133 9.86 -8.27 14.19
N GLY A 134 10.13 -9.47 13.70
CA GLY A 134 10.60 -9.73 12.35
C GLY A 134 9.59 -10.58 11.59
N ASN A 135 8.95 -9.99 10.58
CA ASN A 135 8.01 -10.69 9.71
C ASN A 135 8.53 -10.74 8.27
N VAL A 136 8.29 -11.86 7.59
CA VAL A 136 8.74 -12.08 6.21
C VAL A 136 7.54 -12.26 5.30
N VAL A 137 7.44 -11.41 4.26
CA VAL A 137 6.41 -11.53 3.22
C VAL A 137 6.96 -12.42 2.10
N GLU A 138 6.45 -13.65 2.01
CA GLU A 138 6.82 -14.59 0.95
C GLU A 138 5.93 -14.41 -0.29
N LYS A 139 6.54 -14.35 -1.48
CA LYS A 139 5.83 -14.40 -2.77
C LYS A 139 6.14 -15.72 -3.48
N VAL A 140 5.39 -16.76 -3.12
CA VAL A 140 5.63 -18.16 -3.55
C VAL A 140 5.35 -18.40 -5.04
N GLU A 141 4.74 -17.44 -5.72
CA GLU A 141 4.34 -17.53 -7.12
C GLU A 141 5.45 -17.20 -8.11
N SER A 142 6.56 -16.60 -7.67
CA SER A 142 7.65 -16.23 -8.57
C SER A 142 9.01 -16.74 -8.08
N GLU A 143 9.71 -17.44 -8.96
CA GLU A 143 11.09 -17.88 -8.74
C GLU A 143 12.11 -16.79 -9.09
N LYS A 144 11.69 -15.76 -9.85
CA LYS A 144 12.52 -14.67 -10.36
C LYS A 144 11.95 -13.32 -9.93
N LEU A 145 11.77 -13.09 -8.64
CA LEU A 145 11.57 -11.72 -8.19
C LEU A 145 12.95 -11.07 -8.02
N GLU A 146 13.32 -10.22 -8.96
CA GLU A 146 14.49 -9.35 -8.83
C GLU A 146 14.30 -8.40 -7.65
N GLY A 147 15.33 -8.22 -6.83
CA GLY A 147 15.32 -7.32 -5.68
C GLY A 147 14.72 -7.89 -4.38
N LEU A 148 14.33 -9.18 -4.33
CA LEU A 148 13.97 -9.85 -3.07
C LEU A 148 15.00 -10.93 -2.70
N CYS A 149 15.27 -11.04 -1.40
CA CYS A 149 16.13 -12.08 -0.83
C CYS A 149 15.42 -13.44 -0.86
N PRO A 150 16.12 -14.57 -1.12
CA PRO A 150 15.52 -15.89 -0.98
C PRO A 150 15.01 -16.12 0.45
N VAL A 151 13.75 -16.54 0.57
CA VAL A 151 13.14 -16.93 1.84
C VAL A 151 13.05 -18.45 1.91
N LEU A 152 13.32 -19.00 3.10
CA LEU A 152 13.14 -20.43 3.39
C LEU A 152 11.64 -20.80 3.43
N SER A 153 11.05 -20.96 2.25
CA SER A 153 9.63 -21.29 2.13
C SER A 153 9.37 -22.78 1.96
N SER A 154 8.61 -23.35 2.90
CA SER A 154 8.10 -24.72 2.78
C SER A 154 7.14 -24.89 1.58
N LYS A 155 6.40 -23.83 1.22
CA LYS A 155 5.49 -23.79 0.05
C LYS A 155 6.26 -23.78 -1.27
N ALA A 156 7.32 -22.97 -1.38
CA ALA A 156 8.19 -22.98 -2.56
C ALA A 156 8.85 -24.35 -2.77
N LYS A 157 9.31 -25.00 -1.69
CA LYS A 157 9.86 -26.37 -1.73
C LYS A 157 8.85 -27.40 -2.25
N ARG A 158 7.56 -27.24 -1.94
CA ARG A 158 6.49 -28.12 -2.45
C ARG A 158 6.17 -27.84 -3.92
N ARG A 159 6.12 -26.58 -4.36
CA ARG A 159 5.88 -26.22 -5.76
C ARG A 159 6.97 -26.71 -6.71
N GLY A 160 8.24 -26.73 -6.27
CA GLY A 160 9.34 -27.30 -7.04
C GLY A 160 9.40 -28.83 -7.07
N ARG A 161 8.45 -29.55 -6.45
CA ARG A 161 8.39 -31.02 -6.54
C ARG A 161 7.67 -31.43 -7.82
N THR A 162 8.43 -31.90 -8.80
CA THR A 162 7.88 -32.59 -9.96
C THR A 162 7.28 -33.94 -9.55
N LYS A 163 6.12 -34.32 -10.10
CA LYS A 163 5.53 -35.65 -9.88
C LYS A 163 6.47 -36.73 -10.43
N ARG A 164 6.76 -37.77 -9.64
CA ARG A 164 7.53 -38.96 -10.08
C ARG A 164 6.86 -39.56 -11.32
N GLY A 165 7.62 -39.70 -12.41
CA GLY A 165 7.21 -40.41 -13.63
C GLY A 165 6.65 -39.55 -14.78
N LEU A 166 6.50 -38.23 -14.62
CA LEU A 166 5.93 -37.36 -15.65
C LEU A 166 6.94 -36.48 -16.41
N VAL A 167 8.18 -36.32 -15.93
CA VAL A 167 9.23 -35.51 -16.58
C VAL A 167 10.60 -36.15 -16.35
N PHE A 168 11.48 -36.12 -17.37
CA PHE A 168 12.90 -36.50 -17.27
C PHE A 168 13.55 -35.75 -16.10
N ASN A 169 14.05 -36.51 -15.13
CA ASN A 169 14.44 -36.00 -13.82
C ASN A 169 15.80 -35.30 -13.92
N TRP A 170 15.80 -34.01 -14.30
CA TRP A 170 17.00 -33.19 -14.16
C TRP A 170 17.39 -33.14 -12.67
N PRO A 171 18.67 -33.37 -12.33
CA PRO A 171 19.11 -33.26 -10.95
C PRO A 171 18.77 -31.88 -10.39
N ALA A 172 18.23 -31.85 -9.17
CA ALA A 172 17.84 -30.60 -8.52
C ALA A 172 19.04 -29.65 -8.50
N LEU A 173 18.87 -28.46 -9.09
CA LEU A 173 19.88 -27.41 -9.04
C LEU A 173 20.19 -27.15 -7.56
N ARG A 174 21.43 -27.40 -7.13
CA ARG A 174 21.88 -27.04 -5.78
C ARG A 174 21.78 -25.53 -5.68
N ARG A 175 20.79 -25.03 -4.93
CA ARG A 175 20.72 -23.61 -4.59
C ARG A 175 21.84 -23.36 -3.59
N CYS A 176 22.92 -22.73 -4.04
CA CYS A 176 23.93 -22.19 -3.12
C CYS A 176 23.24 -21.14 -2.25
N GLY A 177 23.44 -21.25 -0.93
CA GLY A 177 22.95 -20.31 0.07
C GLY A 177 23.69 -19.00 0.06
#